data_AF-A0A963BSY7-F1
#
_entry.id   AF-A0A963BSY7-F1
#
_cell.length_a   1.000
_cell.length_b   1.000
_cell.length_c   1.000
_cell.angle_alpha   90.00
_cell.angle_beta   90.00
_cell.angle_gamma   90.00
#
_symmetry.space_group_name_H-M   'P 1'
#
loop_
_entity.id
_entity.type
_entity.pdbx_description
1 polymer ?
#
loop_
_entity_poly.entity_id
_entity_poly.type
_entity_poly.pdbx_seq_one_letter_code
_entity_poly.pdbx_strand_id
1 'polypeptide(L)' 'PESTVQTAWGRFMRDHWQWERFTIHDLKAKGVSDFDGNKQLAGGHKDPRMVAVYDRLPIGIRPTK' A
#
# COMPACT_ATOMS: atom_id res chain seq x y z
N PRO A 1 6.30 -0.44 -20.50
CA PRO A 1 6.65 -1.86 -20.23
C PRO A 1 6.19 -2.25 -18.83
N GLU A 2 5.19 -3.13 -18.74
CA GLU A 2 4.77 -3.71 -17.46
C GLU A 2 5.88 -4.63 -16.93
N SER A 3 6.20 -4.57 -15.64
CA SER A 3 7.31 -5.36 -15.10
C SER A 3 6.91 -6.84 -15.04
N THR A 4 7.89 -7.75 -15.20
CA THR A 4 7.67 -9.20 -15.09
C THR A 4 6.97 -9.59 -13.77
N VAL A 5 7.24 -8.83 -12.71
CA VAL A 5 6.65 -9.04 -11.38
C VAL A 5 5.18 -8.65 -11.35
N GLN A 6 4.78 -7.53 -11.95
CA GLN A 6 3.36 -7.13 -12.02
C GLN A 6 2.54 -8.15 -12.82
N THR A 7 3.07 -8.62 -13.96
CA THR A 7 2.42 -9.65 -14.77
C THR A 7 2.27 -10.98 -14.02
N ALA A 8 3.34 -11.42 -13.34
CA ALA A 8 3.30 -12.64 -12.52
C ALA A 8 2.31 -12.51 -11.36
N TRP A 9 2.32 -11.38 -10.66
CA TRP A 9 1.37 -11.08 -9.61
C TRP A 9 -0.08 -11.08 -10.12
N GLY A 10 -0.34 -10.46 -11.26
CA GLY A 10 -1.66 -10.44 -11.88
C GLY A 10 -2.17 -11.85 -12.24
N ARG A 11 -1.28 -12.77 -12.63
CA ARG A 11 -1.62 -14.19 -12.84
C ARG A 11 -1.96 -14.86 -11.51
N PHE A 12 -1.05 -14.76 -10.54
CA PHE A 12 -1.26 -15.31 -9.20
C PHE A 12 -2.59 -14.86 -8.57
N MET A 13 -2.89 -13.57 -8.63
CA MET A 13 -4.14 -13.01 -8.07
C MET A 13 -5.39 -13.50 -8.79
N ARG A 14 -5.32 -13.83 -10.09
CA ARG A 14 -6.47 -14.42 -10.80
C ARG A 14 -6.69 -15.88 -10.40
N ASP A 15 -5.61 -16.62 -10.19
CA ASP A 15 -5.66 -18.07 -10.03
C ASP A 15 -5.91 -18.48 -8.57
N HIS A 16 -5.49 -17.65 -7.61
CA HIS A 16 -5.44 -18.03 -6.19
C HIS A 16 -6.24 -17.13 -5.24
N TRP A 17 -6.68 -15.94 -5.68
CA TRP A 17 -7.39 -15.00 -4.81
C TRP A 17 -8.84 -14.81 -5.25
N GLN A 18 -9.78 -15.34 -4.46
CA GLN A 18 -11.21 -15.34 -4.80
C GLN A 18 -11.94 -14.05 -4.41
N TRP A 19 -11.25 -13.15 -3.71
CA TRP A 19 -11.80 -11.91 -3.18
C TRP A 19 -11.38 -10.73 -4.06
N GLU A 20 -11.56 -9.50 -3.58
CA GLU A 20 -11.08 -8.32 -4.29
C GLU A 20 -9.57 -8.41 -4.54
N ARG A 21 -9.20 -8.27 -5.81
CA ARG A 21 -7.81 -8.29 -6.25
C ARG A 21 -7.14 -6.99 -5.86
N PHE A 22 -5.92 -7.09 -5.35
CA PHE A 22 -5.08 -5.95 -5.02
C PHE A 22 -3.73 -6.02 -5.74
N THR A 23 -3.09 -4.87 -5.89
CA THR A 23 -1.80 -4.73 -6.57
C THR A 23 -0.64 -4.73 -5.58
N ILE A 24 0.59 -4.83 -6.10
CA ILE A 24 1.79 -4.65 -5.28
C ILE A 24 1.86 -3.24 -4.66
N HIS A 25 1.28 -2.23 -5.31
CA HIS A 25 1.19 -0.89 -4.73
C HIS A 25 0.27 -0.83 -3.51
N ASP A 26 -0.78 -1.67 -3.47
CA ASP A 26 -1.67 -1.75 -2.32
C ASP A 26 -0.99 -2.42 -1.13
N LEU A 27 -0.16 -3.44 -1.37
CA LEU A 27 0.72 -4.00 -0.34
C LEU A 27 1.66 -2.94 0.23
N LYS A 28 2.29 -2.14 -0.65
CA LYS A 28 3.15 -1.04 -0.21
C LYS A 28 2.37 -0.01 0.61
N ALA A 29 1.16 0.36 0.19
CA ALA A 29 0.33 1.31 0.91
C ALA A 29 -0.04 0.80 2.30
N LYS A 30 -0.45 -0.47 2.40
CA LYS A 30 -0.74 -1.12 3.68
C LYS A 30 0.48 -1.13 4.60
N GLY A 31 1.66 -1.51 4.08
CA GLY A 31 2.90 -1.53 4.85
C GLY A 31 3.35 -0.14 5.34
N VAL A 32 3.23 0.90 4.52
CA VAL A 32 3.53 2.29 4.93
C VAL A 32 2.52 2.77 5.98
N SER A 33 1.24 2.45 5.77
CA SER A 33 0.15 2.86 6.66
C SER A 33 0.29 2.25 8.05
N ASP A 34 0.59 0.95 8.13
CA ASP A 34 0.68 0.20 9.39
C ASP A 34 1.98 0.45 10.18
N PHE A 35 2.94 1.18 9.60
CA PHE A 35 4.23 1.41 10.24
C PHE A 35 4.21 2.67 11.12
N ASP A 36 4.50 2.51 12.41
CA ASP A 36 4.48 3.61 13.39
C ASP A 36 5.75 4.49 13.40
N GLY A 37 6.77 4.14 12.62
CA GLY A 37 8.05 4.86 12.59
C GLY A 37 8.13 5.96 11.52
N ASN A 38 9.36 6.32 11.13
CA ASN A 38 9.58 7.26 10.03
C ASN A 38 9.19 6.63 8.68
N LYS A 39 7.91 6.80 8.30
CA LYS A 39 7.31 6.30 7.06
C LYS A 39 8.03 6.77 5.79
N GLN A 40 8.63 7.97 5.82
CA GLN A 40 9.35 8.51 4.67
C GLN A 40 10.63 7.73 4.40
N LEU A 41 11.44 7.49 5.45
CA LEU A 41 12.67 6.70 5.34
C LEU A 41 12.36 5.24 5.02
N ALA A 42 11.42 4.63 5.73
CA ALA A 42 11.04 3.23 5.54
C ALA A 42 10.43 2.97 4.15
N GLY A 43 9.61 3.90 3.64
CA GLY A 43 8.99 3.80 2.31
C GLY A 43 9.92 4.19 1.15
N GLY A 44 11.11 4.72 1.45
CA GLY A 44 12.09 5.20 0.46
C GLY A 44 11.63 6.44 -0.31
N HIS A 45 10.82 7.30 0.31
CA HIS A 45 10.20 8.44 -0.37
C HIS A 45 11.09 9.68 -0.32
N LYS A 46 11.44 10.21 -1.50
CA LYS A 46 12.23 11.44 -1.64
C LYS A 46 11.46 12.68 -1.16
N ASP A 47 10.17 12.77 -1.50
CA ASP A 47 9.30 13.89 -1.15
C ASP A 47 8.23 13.41 -0.14
N PRO A 48 7.98 14.14 0.97
CA PRO A 48 6.91 13.85 1.91
C PRO A 48 5.52 13.69 1.28
N ARG A 49 5.24 14.40 0.18
CA ARG A 49 3.97 14.28 -0.57
C ARG A 49 3.74 12.86 -1.08
N MET A 50 4.81 12.11 -1.36
CA MET A 50 4.69 10.72 -1.79
C MET A 50 4.29 9.80 -0.64
N VAL A 51 4.64 10.16 0.61
CA VAL A 51 4.19 9.42 1.80
C VAL A 51 2.67 9.53 1.92
N ALA A 52 2.10 10.71 1.70
CA ALA A 52 0.65 10.94 1.77
C ALA A 52 -0.16 10.14 0.74
N VAL A 53 0.44 9.69 -0.36
CA VAL A 53 -0.22 8.81 -1.36
C VAL A 53 -0.35 7.37 -0.85
N TYR A 54 0.59 6.94 0.00
CA TYR A 54 0.65 5.57 0.51
C TYR A 54 0.13 5.42 1.94
N ASP A 55 0.20 6.47 2.76
CA ASP A 55 -0.37 6.51 4.11
C ASP A 55 -1.88 6.78 4.04
N ARG A 56 -2.67 5.70 3.97
CA ARG A 56 -4.11 5.74 3.68
C ARG A 56 -4.97 5.57 4.93
N LEU A 57 -4.39 5.54 6.13
CA LEU A 57 -5.19 5.40 7.34
C LEU A 57 -6.14 6.61 7.49
N PRO A 58 -7.45 6.38 7.66
CA PRO A 58 -8.35 7.46 7.98
C PRO A 58 -7.91 8.09 9.31
N ILE A 59 -8.09 9.40 9.41
CA ILE A 59 -7.85 10.13 10.67
C ILE A 59 -8.65 9.39 11.75
N GLY A 60 -7.96 8.91 12.79
CA GLY A 60 -8.58 8.18 13.88
C GLY A 60 -9.63 9.05 14.57
N ILE A 61 -10.89 8.88 14.19
CA ILE A 61 -11.99 9.63 14.77
C ILE A 61 -12.27 9.02 16.14
N ARG A 62 -12.06 9.79 17.20
CA ARG A 62 -12.52 9.38 18.53
C ARG A 62 -14.05 9.45 18.54
N PRO A 63 -14.76 8.39 18.95
CA PRO A 63 -16.21 8.44 19.08
C PRO A 63 -16.59 9.60 20.00
N THR A 64 -17.44 10.50 19.53
CA THR A 64 -18.06 11.51 20.40
C THR A 64 -19.17 10.81 21.17
N LYS A 65 -19.17 10.96 22.50
CA LYS A 65 -20.21 10.39 23.37
C LYS A 65 -21.57 11.01 23.12
#